data_AF-A0A6C0IYI6-F1
#
_entry.id   AF-A0A6C0IYI6-F1
#
_cell.length_a   1.000
_cell.length_b   1.000
_cell.length_c   1.000
_cell.angle_alpha   90.00
_cell.angle_beta   90.00
_cell.angle_gamma   90.00
#
_symmetry.space_group_name_H-M   'P 1'
#
loop_
_entity.id
_entity.type
_entity.pdbx_description
1 polymer ?
#
loop_
_entity_poly.entity_id
_entity_poly.type
_entity_poly.pdbx_seq_one_letter_code
_entity_poly.pdbx_strand_id
1 'polypeptide(L)'
;MNHPDDDCTVITDMPLCDEVVDFIEKGLHRDMTEEDVENWCDNNLDGLASIYEKYRDTYLSYGQAEMTLFFTQTVYGREDAMEIIASFVDGL
;
A
#
# COMPACT_ATOMS: atom_id res chain seq x y z
N MET A 1 -6.07 -27.28 -36.63
CA MET A 1 -4.96 -27.99 -35.98
C MET A 1 -4.76 -27.33 -34.63
N ASN A 2 -4.93 -28.11 -33.56
CA ASN A 2 -4.74 -27.70 -32.16
C ASN A 2 -3.25 -27.47 -31.87
N HIS A 3 -2.92 -26.43 -31.11
CA HIS A 3 -2.45 -26.60 -29.72
C HIS A 3 -2.71 -25.29 -28.94
N PRO A 4 -3.41 -25.37 -27.79
CA PRO A 4 -3.55 -24.30 -26.79
C PRO A 4 -2.28 -24.25 -25.92
N ASP A 5 -2.31 -23.67 -24.71
CA ASP A 5 -1.16 -23.53 -23.79
C ASP A 5 -0.18 -22.43 -24.23
N ASP A 6 0.19 -21.43 -23.44
CA ASP A 6 -0.02 -21.14 -22.04
C ASP A 6 0.59 -19.74 -21.85
N ASP A 7 -0.22 -18.69 -21.90
CA ASP A 7 0.14 -17.44 -21.21
C ASP A 7 -1.08 -17.03 -20.37
N CYS A 8 -1.64 -18.05 -19.72
CA CYS A 8 -2.50 -17.90 -18.57
C CYS A 8 -1.58 -17.79 -17.33
N THR A 9 -0.61 -16.88 -17.39
CA THR A 9 -0.09 -16.33 -16.14
C THR A 9 -1.21 -15.44 -15.65
N VAL A 10 -2.19 -16.03 -14.94
CA VAL A 10 -3.03 -15.28 -14.02
C VAL A 10 -2.07 -14.83 -12.92
N ILE A 11 -1.24 -13.83 -13.23
CA ILE A 11 -0.81 -12.91 -12.22
C ILE A 11 -2.14 -12.28 -11.85
N THR A 12 -2.69 -12.70 -10.72
CA THR A 12 -3.59 -11.83 -9.98
C THR A 12 -2.73 -10.62 -9.61
N ASP A 13 -2.52 -9.71 -10.57
CA ASP A 13 -1.91 -8.40 -10.35
C ASP A 13 -2.90 -7.66 -9.47
N MET A 14 -2.78 -7.90 -8.17
CA MET A 14 -3.45 -7.08 -7.18
C MET A 14 -3.01 -5.65 -7.47
N PRO A 15 -3.92 -4.71 -7.73
CA PRO A 15 -3.51 -3.36 -8.05
C PRO A 15 -2.73 -2.79 -6.87
N LEU A 16 -1.77 -1.89 -7.15
CA LEU A 16 -0.91 -1.29 -6.14
C LEU A 16 -1.72 -0.74 -4.95
N CYS A 17 -2.87 -0.11 -5.21
CA CYS A 17 -3.76 0.40 -4.17
C CYS A 17 -4.28 -0.70 -3.24
N ASP A 18 -4.67 -1.87 -3.76
CA ASP A 18 -5.11 -3.00 -2.95
C ASP A 18 -3.96 -3.58 -2.11
N GLU A 19 -2.75 -3.77 -2.68
CA GLU A 19 -1.59 -4.26 -1.90
C GLU A 19 -1.18 -3.28 -0.79
N VAL A 20 -1.20 -1.98 -1.08
CA VAL A 20 -0.88 -0.93 -0.10
C VAL A 20 -1.93 -0.88 1.02
N VAL A 21 -3.22 -0.94 0.67
CA VAL A 21 -4.31 -0.94 1.66
C VAL A 21 -4.25 -2.19 2.52
N ASP A 22 -4.04 -3.37 1.93
CA ASP A 22 -3.88 -4.62 2.67
C ASP A 22 -2.71 -4.57 3.66
N PHE A 23 -1.58 -4.00 3.24
CA PHE A 23 -0.42 -3.80 4.11
C PHE A 23 -0.74 -2.89 5.31
N ILE A 24 -1.43 -1.78 5.06
CA ILE A 24 -1.80 -0.80 6.10
C ILE A 24 -2.87 -1.37 7.02
N GLU A 25 -3.90 -2.03 6.50
CA GLU A 25 -4.99 -2.62 7.29
C GLU A 25 -4.49 -3.74 8.21
N LYS A 26 -3.52 -4.54 7.75
CA LYS A 26 -2.90 -5.59 8.58
C LYS A 26 -2.05 -5.03 9.72
N GLY A 27 -1.49 -3.85 9.56
CA GLY A 27 -0.58 -3.25 10.53
C GLY A 27 -1.21 -2.22 11.48
N LEU A 28 -2.22 -1.49 11.01
CA LEU A 28 -2.92 -0.46 11.78
C LEU A 28 -4.28 -0.98 12.28
N HIS A 29 -4.39 -1.13 13.60
CA HIS A 29 -5.64 -1.50 14.26
C HIS A 29 -6.37 -0.27 14.81
N ARG A 30 -7.71 -0.36 14.97
CA ARG A 30 -8.56 0.75 15.42
C ARG A 30 -8.28 1.26 16.85
N ASP A 31 -7.63 0.44 17.68
CA ASP A 31 -7.40 0.73 19.10
C ASP A 31 -5.96 1.22 19.38
N MET A 32 -5.23 1.64 18.35
CA MET A 32 -3.87 2.17 18.49
C MET A 32 -3.90 3.65 18.84
N THR A 33 -2.92 4.10 19.64
CA THR A 33 -2.73 5.53 19.91
C THR A 33 -2.07 6.22 18.73
N GLU A 34 -2.12 7.55 18.69
CA GLU A 34 -1.40 8.33 17.66
C GLU A 34 0.10 8.02 17.66
N GLU A 35 0.71 7.82 18.84
CA GLU A 35 2.12 7.43 18.97
C GLU A 35 2.39 6.01 18.42
N ASP A 36 1.48 5.06 18.64
CA ASP A 36 1.60 3.71 18.07
C ASP A 36 1.53 3.74 16.55
N VAL A 37 0.68 4.60 15.97
CA VAL A 37 0.53 4.75 14.52
C VAL A 37 1.75 5.42 13.90
N GLU A 38 2.27 6.49 14.52
CA GLU A 38 3.50 7.16 14.08
C GLU A 38 4.68 6.17 14.08
N ASN A 39 4.88 5.45 15.18
CA ASN A 39 5.92 4.43 15.29
C ASN A 39 5.72 3.32 14.26
N TRP A 40 4.49 2.87 14.03
CA TRP A 40 4.23 1.86 13.01
C TRP A 40 4.61 2.38 11.62
N CYS A 41 4.26 3.62 11.28
CA CYS A 41 4.60 4.21 9.99
C CYS A 41 6.13 4.30 9.80
N ASP A 42 6.88 4.78 10.79
CA ASP A 42 8.34 4.88 10.70
C ASP A 42 9.00 3.50 10.49
N ASN A 43 8.56 2.50 11.25
CA ASN A 43 9.12 1.13 11.18
C ASN A 43 8.72 0.36 9.91
N ASN A 44 7.68 0.79 9.19
CA ASN A 44 7.14 0.07 8.04
C ASN A 44 7.37 0.76 6.69
N LEU A 45 8.12 1.88 6.66
CA LEU A 45 8.46 2.60 5.44
C LEU A 45 9.20 1.72 4.41
N ASP A 46 10.18 0.94 4.85
CA ASP A 46 10.94 0.04 3.96
C ASP A 46 10.06 -1.08 3.37
N GLY A 47 9.14 -1.61 4.19
CA GLY A 47 8.17 -2.62 3.77
C GLY A 47 7.20 -2.08 2.72
N LEU A 48 6.70 -0.85 2.92
CA LEU A 48 5.83 -0.22 1.94
C LEU A 48 6.59 0.21 0.68
N ALA A 49 7.82 0.69 0.80
CA ALA A 49 8.67 1.01 -0.35
C ALA A 49 8.89 -0.23 -1.23
N SER A 50 9.13 -1.39 -0.61
CA SER A 50 9.27 -2.67 -1.32
C SER A 50 8.00 -3.07 -2.08
N ILE A 51 6.81 -2.67 -1.61
CA ILE A 51 5.55 -2.84 -2.36
C ILE A 51 5.56 -1.94 -3.58
N TYR A 52 5.83 -0.63 -3.41
CA TYR A 52 5.89 0.31 -4.53
C TYR A 52 6.93 -0.08 -5.59
N GLU A 53 8.08 -0.63 -5.21
CA GLU A 53 9.12 -1.11 -6.13
C GLU A 53 8.66 -2.21 -7.08
N LYS A 54 7.62 -2.99 -6.73
CA LYS A 54 7.05 -3.98 -7.66
C LYS A 54 6.34 -3.32 -8.85
N TYR A 55 5.85 -2.08 -8.67
CA TYR A 55 4.98 -1.38 -9.63
C TYR A 55 5.64 -0.12 -10.23
N ARG A 56 6.75 0.35 -9.66
CA ARG A 56 7.41 1.63 -9.97
C ARG A 56 8.94 1.48 -9.92
N ASP A 57 9.69 2.34 -10.61
CA ASP A 57 11.15 2.41 -10.47
C ASP A 57 11.58 2.79 -9.03
N THR A 58 12.61 2.10 -8.52
CA THR A 58 13.11 2.21 -7.12
C THR A 58 13.29 3.63 -6.59
N TYR A 59 13.68 4.58 -7.42
CA TYR A 59 13.88 5.97 -7.00
C TYR A 59 12.57 6.67 -6.58
N LEU A 60 11.45 6.33 -7.21
CA LEU A 60 10.13 6.91 -6.92
C LEU A 60 9.44 6.19 -5.76
N SER A 61 9.74 4.92 -5.55
CA SER A 61 9.06 4.03 -4.61
C SER A 61 9.18 4.49 -3.16
N TYR A 62 10.38 4.89 -2.73
CA TYR A 62 10.59 5.35 -1.35
C TYR A 62 9.83 6.66 -1.05
N GLY A 63 9.86 7.61 -1.99
CA GLY A 63 9.13 8.87 -1.84
C GLY A 63 7.61 8.68 -1.84
N GLN A 64 7.09 7.79 -2.69
CA GLN A 64 5.66 7.46 -2.71
C GLN A 64 5.23 6.72 -1.43
N ALA A 65 6.06 5.81 -0.92
CA ALA A 65 5.81 5.14 0.35
C ALA A 65 5.79 6.13 1.52
N GLU A 66 6.77 7.05 1.60
CA GLU A 66 6.82 8.09 2.64
C GLU A 66 5.55 8.97 2.60
N MET A 67 5.17 9.47 1.41
CA MET A 67 3.95 10.26 1.26
C MET A 67 2.69 9.49 1.66
N THR A 68 2.62 8.20 1.32
CA THR A 68 1.48 7.34 1.66
C THR A 68 1.36 7.14 3.17
N LEU A 69 2.46 6.88 3.87
CA LEU A 69 2.45 6.69 5.32
C LEU A 69 2.17 8.00 6.06
N PHE A 70 2.71 9.11 5.57
CA PHE A 70 2.35 10.43 6.09
C PHE A 70 0.85 10.69 5.94
N PHE A 71 0.30 10.44 4.75
CA PHE A 71 -1.13 10.60 4.51
C PHE A 71 -1.98 9.66 5.38
N THR A 72 -1.55 8.42 5.54
CA THR A 72 -2.19 7.41 6.40
C THR A 72 -2.34 7.91 7.83
N GLN A 73 -1.30 8.51 8.40
CA GLN A 73 -1.35 9.13 9.74
C GLN A 73 -2.41 10.24 9.82
N THR A 74 -2.53 11.07 8.76
CA THR A 74 -3.50 12.18 8.76
C THR A 74 -4.97 11.75 8.69
N VAL A 75 -5.25 10.58 8.11
CA VAL A 75 -6.60 10.04 7.97
C VAL A 75 -6.91 8.93 8.98
N TYR A 76 -5.94 8.56 9.81
CA TYR A 76 -6.12 7.56 10.86
C TYR A 76 -7.26 7.96 11.81
N GLY A 77 -8.10 6.99 12.18
CA GLY A 77 -9.30 7.20 12.99
C GLY A 77 -10.56 7.54 12.18
N ARG A 78 -10.46 7.80 10.88
CA ARG A 78 -11.64 7.88 10.01
C ARG A 78 -12.24 6.50 9.75
N GLU A 79 -13.56 6.44 9.64
CA GLU A 79 -14.29 5.21 9.32
C GLU A 79 -14.00 4.71 7.90
N ASP A 80 -13.71 5.63 6.99
CA ASP A 80 -13.43 5.42 5.56
C ASP A 80 -11.93 5.57 5.21
N ALA A 81 -11.03 5.47 6.20
CA ALA A 81 -9.60 5.69 6.01
C ALA A 81 -9.00 4.84 4.86
N MET A 82 -9.34 3.55 4.79
CA MET A 82 -8.79 2.63 3.77
C MET A 82 -9.26 2.99 2.35
N GLU A 83 -10.52 3.40 2.18
CA GLU A 83 -11.05 3.83 0.87
C GLU A 83 -10.36 5.12 0.39
N ILE A 84 -10.09 6.04 1.31
CA ILE A 84 -9.39 7.28 1.02
C ILE A 84 -7.92 7.01 0.67
N ILE A 85 -7.26 6.10 1.41
CA ILE A 85 -5.88 5.69 1.12
C ILE A 85 -5.81 5.01 -0.25
N ALA A 86 -6.73 4.11 -0.57
CA ALA A 86 -6.81 3.47 -1.89
C ALA A 86 -6.89 4.52 -3.01
N SER A 87 -7.79 5.51 -2.84
CA SER A 87 -7.99 6.59 -3.80
C SER A 87 -6.77 7.51 -3.93
N PHE A 88 -6.06 7.75 -2.83
CA PHE A 88 -4.82 8.52 -2.83
C PHE A 88 -3.73 7.79 -3.62
N VAL A 89 -3.56 6.49 -3.40
CA VAL A 89 -2.55 5.66 -4.07
C VAL A 89 -2.83 5.53 -5.57
N ASP A 90 -4.11 5.42 -5.97
CA ASP A 90 -4.49 5.39 -7.40
C ASP A 90 -4.16 6.71 -8.12
N GLY A 91 -4.15 7.83 -7.39
CA GLY A 91 -3.82 9.16 -7.91
C GLY A 91 -2.33 9.50 -7.97
N LEU A 92 -1.44 8.65 -7.44
CA LEU A 92 0.02 8.84 -7.38
C LEU A 92 0.76 8.37 -8.64
#